data_AF-A0A8S8ZSM6-F1
#
_entry.id   AF-A0A8S8ZSM6-F1
#
_cell.length_a   1.000
_cell.length_b   1.000
_cell.length_c   1.000
_cell.angle_alpha   90.00
_cell.angle_beta   90.00
_cell.angle_gamma   90.00
#
_symmetry.space_group_name_H-M   'P 1'
#
loop_
_entity.id
_entity.type
_entity.pdbx_description
1 polymer ?
#
loop_
_entity_poly.entity_id
_entity_poly.type
_entity_poly.pdbx_seq_one_letter_code
_entity_poly.pdbx_strand_id
1 'polypeptide(L)'
;MGQCCNANTWKCGNSSEDCADGTCYEGACAGDSVYTTDGNCGRKHGYKSCAGVWGNCCNATGRCGSGPDFCGYGKCQLGECWLNGICSKISFFHHQSKDDLAVCVP
;
A
#
# COMPACT_ATOMS: atom_id res chain seq x y z
N MET A 1 -4.30 6.67 -24.32
CA MET A 1 -4.40 7.40 -23.04
C MET A 1 -5.43 6.66 -22.20
N GLY A 2 -5.02 6.02 -21.11
CA GLY A 2 -5.92 5.35 -20.16
C GLY A 2 -6.26 6.28 -19.01
N GLN A 3 -7.42 6.09 -18.37
CA GLN A 3 -7.84 6.84 -17.19
C GLN A 3 -7.04 6.43 -15.94
N CYS A 4 -6.46 5.22 -15.92
CA CYS A 4 -5.78 4.65 -14.76
C CYS A 4 -4.55 3.84 -15.19
N CYS A 5 -3.57 3.69 -14.29
CA CYS A 5 -2.33 2.94 -14.52
C CYS A 5 -2.15 1.79 -13.54
N ASN A 6 -1.95 0.59 -14.06
CA ASN A 6 -1.84 -0.67 -13.33
C ASN A 6 -0.39 -0.95 -12.91
N ALA A 7 -0.13 -1.10 -11.61
CA ALA A 7 1.21 -1.36 -11.10
C ALA A 7 1.74 -2.78 -11.34
N ASN A 8 0.86 -3.75 -11.61
CA ASN A 8 1.25 -5.13 -11.88
C ASN A 8 1.67 -5.32 -13.34
N THR A 9 1.00 -4.63 -14.27
CA THR A 9 1.25 -4.77 -15.71
C THR A 9 2.05 -3.61 -16.30
N TRP A 10 2.21 -2.51 -15.56
CA TRP A 10 2.85 -1.27 -15.99
C TRP A 10 2.22 -0.66 -17.24
N LYS A 11 0.90 -0.89 -17.41
CA LYS A 11 0.11 -0.34 -18.50
C LYS A 11 -0.95 0.59 -17.96
N CYS A 12 -1.22 1.64 -18.72
CA CYS A 12 -2.36 2.51 -18.47
C CYS A 12 -3.49 2.19 -19.43
N GLY A 13 -4.70 2.06 -18.89
CA GLY A 13 -5.87 1.66 -19.64
C GLY A 13 -7.16 2.14 -18.99
N ASN A 14 -8.27 1.52 -19.39
CA ASN A 14 -9.61 1.81 -18.87
C ASN A 14 -10.30 0.51 -18.41
N SER A 15 -9.59 -0.61 -18.41
CA SER A 15 -10.17 -1.87 -17.96
C SER A 15 -10.40 -1.83 -16.45
N SER A 16 -11.36 -2.62 -15.97
CA SER A 16 -11.58 -2.80 -14.54
C SER A 16 -10.31 -3.25 -13.83
N GLU A 17 -9.48 -4.04 -14.50
CA GLU A 17 -8.22 -4.54 -13.97
C GLU A 17 -7.17 -3.44 -13.88
N ASP A 18 -7.15 -2.49 -14.83
CA ASP A 18 -6.23 -1.35 -14.79
C ASP A 18 -6.55 -0.38 -13.65
N CYS A 19 -7.83 -0.19 -13.38
CA CYS A 19 -8.33 0.76 -12.37
C CYS A 19 -8.59 0.12 -10.99
N ALA A 20 -8.31 -1.17 -10.83
CA ALA A 20 -8.64 -1.93 -9.64
C ALA A 20 -7.97 -1.38 -8.36
N ASP A 21 -8.69 -1.46 -7.25
CA ASP A 21 -8.24 -1.10 -5.92
C ASP A 21 -6.93 -1.80 -5.56
N GLY A 22 -6.00 -1.06 -4.96
CA GLY A 22 -4.68 -1.59 -4.58
C GLY A 22 -3.74 -1.93 -5.74
N THR A 23 -4.21 -1.84 -7.00
CA THR A 23 -3.41 -2.08 -8.21
C THR A 23 -3.15 -0.80 -8.98
N CYS A 24 -4.18 0.04 -9.09
CA CYS A 24 -4.07 1.33 -9.74
C CYS A 24 -3.22 2.29 -8.88
N TYR A 25 -2.17 2.85 -9.48
CA TYR A 25 -1.24 3.73 -8.76
C TYR A 25 -1.33 5.21 -9.17
N GLU A 26 -1.99 5.51 -10.29
CA GLU A 26 -2.17 6.87 -10.81
C GLU A 26 -3.41 6.93 -11.72
N GLY A 27 -4.01 8.12 -11.81
CA GLY A 27 -5.20 8.38 -12.62
C GLY A 27 -6.50 8.25 -11.80
N ALA A 28 -7.61 8.00 -12.49
CA ALA A 28 -8.93 7.78 -11.92
C ALA A 28 -9.05 6.34 -11.37
N CYS A 29 -8.32 6.05 -10.30
CA CYS A 29 -8.39 4.77 -9.60
C CYS A 29 -9.72 4.64 -8.83
N ALA A 30 -10.37 3.47 -8.90
CA ALA A 30 -11.63 3.25 -8.18
C ALA A 30 -11.47 3.35 -6.65
N GLY A 31 -10.29 2.97 -6.14
CA GLY A 31 -9.96 2.96 -4.73
C GLY A 31 -9.12 4.14 -4.23
N ASP A 32 -9.08 5.28 -4.93
CA ASP A 32 -8.25 6.45 -4.56
C ASP A 32 -8.58 7.07 -3.20
N SER A 33 -9.78 6.81 -2.68
CA SER A 33 -10.20 7.15 -1.31
C SER A 33 -9.53 6.30 -0.24
N VAL A 34 -9.12 5.07 -0.58
CA VAL A 34 -8.52 4.09 0.31
C VAL A 34 -7.01 3.96 0.07
N TYR A 35 -6.56 4.06 -1.17
CA TYR A 35 -5.17 3.90 -1.58
C TYR A 35 -4.58 5.23 -2.05
N THR A 36 -3.29 5.43 -1.80
CA THR A 36 -2.59 6.60 -2.32
C THR A 36 -2.26 6.45 -3.81
N THR A 37 -2.33 7.58 -4.52
CA THR A 37 -1.83 7.76 -5.89
C THR A 37 -0.63 8.72 -5.95
N ASP A 38 -0.18 9.23 -4.79
CA ASP A 38 0.90 10.23 -4.65
C ASP A 38 2.01 9.79 -3.69
N GLY A 39 1.93 8.57 -3.17
CA GLY A 39 2.86 8.01 -2.20
C GLY A 39 2.68 8.52 -0.76
N ASN A 40 1.70 9.39 -0.48
CA ASN A 40 1.40 9.86 0.87
C ASN A 40 0.31 9.01 1.54
N CYS A 41 0.53 8.61 2.79
CA CYS A 41 -0.28 7.59 3.45
C CYS A 41 -0.50 7.86 4.95
N GLY A 42 -1.44 7.12 5.52
CA GLY A 42 -1.66 7.05 6.96
C GLY A 42 -2.33 8.27 7.59
N ARG A 43 -2.15 8.43 8.90
CA ARG A 43 -3.03 9.26 9.76
C ARG A 43 -3.23 10.70 9.27
N LYS A 44 -2.18 11.30 8.70
CA LYS A 44 -2.19 12.69 8.21
C LYS A 44 -2.81 12.83 6.81
N HIS A 45 -3.02 11.72 6.11
CA HIS A 45 -3.46 11.66 4.72
C HIS A 45 -4.76 10.87 4.60
N GLY A 46 -5.68 11.03 5.57
CA GLY A 46 -6.98 10.38 5.54
C GLY A 46 -6.93 8.86 5.72
N TYR A 47 -5.86 8.35 6.35
CA TYR A 47 -5.65 6.92 6.57
C TYR A 47 -5.49 6.10 5.29
N LYS A 48 -5.08 6.73 4.18
CA LYS A 48 -4.78 6.06 2.92
C LYS A 48 -3.69 4.99 3.09
N SER A 49 -3.89 3.86 2.42
CA SER A 49 -2.96 2.72 2.33
C SER A 49 -2.03 2.85 1.14
N CYS A 50 -0.87 2.20 1.23
CA CYS A 50 0.08 2.08 0.13
C CYS A 50 -0.33 0.96 -0.82
N ALA A 51 -0.02 1.13 -2.10
CA ALA A 51 -0.34 0.18 -3.15
C ALA A 51 0.56 0.38 -4.37
N GLY A 52 0.63 -0.65 -5.20
CA GLY A 52 1.29 -0.62 -6.49
C GLY A 52 2.75 -0.19 -6.39
N VAL A 53 3.13 0.80 -7.20
CA VAL A 53 4.52 1.29 -7.30
C VAL A 53 5.03 1.95 -6.03
N TRP A 54 4.13 2.34 -5.11
CA TRP A 54 4.48 3.04 -3.89
C TRP A 54 4.97 2.09 -2.78
N GLY A 55 4.81 0.77 -2.95
CA GLY A 55 5.15 -0.24 -1.94
C GLY A 55 3.98 -0.56 -1.01
N ASN A 56 4.25 -1.43 -0.02
CA ASN A 56 3.21 -2.01 0.83
C ASN A 56 3.18 -1.44 2.25
N CYS A 57 4.15 -0.60 2.61
CA CYS A 57 4.31 -0.09 3.97
C CYS A 57 4.16 1.42 4.01
N CYS A 58 3.34 1.89 4.93
CA CYS A 58 3.26 3.30 5.27
C CYS A 58 4.15 3.57 6.48
N ASN A 59 5.19 4.37 6.29
CA ASN A 59 6.08 4.73 7.39
C ASN A 59 5.44 5.79 8.31
N ALA A 60 6.06 6.06 9.45
CA ALA A 60 5.57 6.95 10.50
C ALA A 60 5.55 8.43 10.06
N THR A 61 6.29 8.80 9.01
CA THR A 61 6.26 10.13 8.44
C THR A 61 5.14 10.32 7.42
N GLY A 62 4.42 9.25 7.06
CA GLY A 62 3.29 9.27 6.14
C GLY A 62 3.70 9.05 4.69
N ARG A 63 4.77 8.29 4.45
CA ARG A 63 5.27 7.96 3.11
C ARG A 63 5.23 6.47 2.86
N CYS A 64 4.82 6.10 1.66
CA CYS A 64 4.83 4.74 1.19
C CYS A 64 6.23 4.29 0.78
N GLY A 65 6.51 3.02 1.03
CA GLY A 65 7.71 2.36 0.53
C GLY A 65 7.76 0.90 0.95
N SER A 66 8.95 0.33 0.79
CA SER A 66 9.30 -1.05 1.14
C SER A 66 10.63 -1.07 1.88
N GLY A 67 10.91 -2.16 2.58
CA GLY A 67 12.16 -2.35 3.32
C GLY A 67 12.14 -1.79 4.75
N PRO A 68 13.24 -1.97 5.51
CA PRO A 68 13.29 -1.72 6.95
C PRO A 68 12.93 -0.29 7.35
N ASP A 69 13.29 0.71 6.55
CA ASP A 69 13.02 2.12 6.86
C ASP A 69 11.55 2.50 6.76
N PHE A 70 10.77 1.71 6.02
CA PHE A 70 9.33 1.91 5.85
C PHE A 70 8.51 0.91 6.66
N CYS A 71 8.89 -0.36 6.59
CA CYS A 71 8.16 -1.48 7.17
C CYS A 71 8.62 -1.83 8.59
N GLY A 72 9.82 -1.42 9.01
CA GLY A 72 10.40 -1.84 10.29
C GLY A 72 9.59 -1.48 11.54
N TYR A 73 9.86 -2.19 12.64
CA TYR A 73 9.25 -1.93 13.94
C TYR A 73 9.45 -0.48 14.37
N GLY A 74 8.37 0.19 14.78
CA GLY A 74 8.38 1.62 15.15
C GLY A 74 8.61 2.59 13.98
N LYS A 75 8.79 2.06 12.76
CA LYS A 75 8.85 2.84 11.52
C LYS A 75 7.54 2.76 10.77
N CYS A 76 6.89 1.61 10.74
CA CYS A 76 5.64 1.40 10.02
C CYS A 76 4.42 1.74 10.88
N GLN A 77 3.46 2.47 10.31
CA GLN A 77 2.16 2.75 10.93
C GLN A 77 1.03 1.90 10.34
N LEU A 78 1.10 1.54 9.05
CA LEU A 78 0.05 0.84 8.30
C LEU A 78 0.65 0.00 7.16
N GLY A 79 -0.12 -0.97 6.68
CA GLY A 79 0.29 -1.88 5.62
C GLY A 79 1.09 -3.05 6.20
N GLU A 80 2.07 -3.55 5.45
CA GLU A 80 2.87 -4.75 5.76
C GLU A 80 4.01 -4.46 6.75
N CYS A 81 3.68 -4.12 7.99
CA CYS A 81 4.66 -3.77 9.01
C CYS A 81 5.40 -4.99 9.57
N TRP A 82 6.69 -4.83 9.87
CA TRP A 82 7.57 -5.88 10.35
C TRP A 82 7.69 -5.79 11.87
N LEU A 83 7.09 -6.74 12.58
CA LEU A 83 7.14 -6.83 14.03
C LEU A 83 8.05 -7.99 14.40
N ASN A 84 9.26 -7.76 14.91
CA ASN A 84 10.19 -8.86 15.27
C ASN A 84 10.47 -9.88 14.14
N GLY A 85 10.54 -9.43 12.88
CA GLY A 85 10.84 -10.28 11.72
C GLY A 85 9.63 -10.98 11.08
N ILE A 86 8.41 -10.75 11.58
CA ILE A 86 7.17 -11.19 10.92
C ILE A 86 6.47 -10.03 10.22
N CYS A 87 5.91 -10.30 9.04
CA CYS A 87 4.98 -9.39 8.38
C CYS A 87 3.68 -9.36 9.18
N SER A 88 3.13 -8.17 9.37
CA SER A 88 1.83 -7.97 9.98
C SER A 88 1.10 -6.90 9.19
N LYS A 89 0.00 -7.29 8.53
CA LYS A 89 -0.88 -6.31 7.87
C LYS A 89 -1.64 -5.52 8.92
N ILE A 90 -1.22 -4.27 9.10
CA ILE A 90 -1.90 -3.29 9.94
C ILE A 90 -2.80 -2.46 9.04
N SER A 91 -4.12 -2.63 9.17
CA SER A 91 -5.11 -1.83 8.44
C SER A 91 -6.24 -1.40 9.36
N PHE A 92 -6.90 -0.28 9.06
CA PHE A 92 -7.98 0.24 9.91
C PHE A 92 -9.27 -0.58 9.86
N PHE A 93 -9.46 -1.40 8.81
CA PHE A 93 -10.75 -2.06 8.54
C PHE A 93 -10.70 -3.59 8.55
N HIS A 94 -9.53 -4.24 8.69
CA HIS A 94 -9.45 -5.70 8.77
C HIS A 94 -8.67 -6.17 10.00
N HIS A 95 -9.33 -7.01 10.80
CA HIS A 95 -8.72 -7.87 11.81
C HIS A 95 -7.60 -8.71 11.16
N GLN A 96 -6.45 -8.83 11.82
CA GLN A 96 -5.31 -9.64 11.35
C GLN A 96 -5.77 -11.05 10.95
N SER A 97 -5.75 -11.37 9.65
CA SER A 97 -5.96 -12.75 9.21
C SER A 97 -4.68 -13.54 9.46
N LYS A 98 -4.81 -14.79 9.90
CA LYS A 98 -3.67 -15.68 10.21
C LYS A 98 -2.79 -15.97 8.98
N ASP A 99 -3.28 -15.64 7.78
CA ASP A 99 -2.61 -15.79 6.49
C ASP A 99 -1.57 -14.69 6.18
N ASP A 100 -1.49 -13.63 7.00
CA ASP A 100 -0.54 -12.52 6.80
C ASP A 100 0.81 -12.71 7.51
N LEU A 101 1.00 -13.79 8.28
CA LEU A 101 2.28 -14.13 8.92
C LEU A 101 3.26 -14.75 7.90
N ALA A 102 3.69 -13.98 6.91
CA ALA A 102 4.90 -14.30 6.15
C ALA A 102 6.14 -13.79 6.92
N VAL A 103 7.25 -14.52 6.88
CA VAL A 103 8.54 -14.00 7.34
C VAL A 103 8.99 -12.96 6.33
N CYS A 104 9.19 -11.71 6.77
CA CYS A 104 9.71 -10.66 5.91
C CYS A 104 11.17 -10.95 5.63
N VAL A 105 11.49 -11.40 4.42
CA VAL A 105 12.87 -11.48 3.96
C VAL A 105 13.26 -10.07 3.47
N PRO A 106 14.36 -9.47 3.97
CA PRO A 106 14.85 -8.18 3.50
C PRO A 106 15.32 -8.23 2.05
#